data_AF-A0A2G4T4U6-F1
#
_entry.id   AF-A0A2G4T4U6-F1
#
_cell.length_a   1.000
_cell.length_b   1.000
_cell.length_c   1.000
_cell.angle_alpha   90.00
_cell.angle_beta   90.00
_cell.angle_gamma   90.00
#
_symmetry.space_group_name_H-M   'P 1'
#
loop_
_entity.id
_entity.type
_entity.pdbx_description
1 polymer ?
#
loop_
_entity_poly.entity_id
_entity_poly.type
_entity_poly.pdbx_seq_one_letter_code
_entity_poly.pdbx_strand_id
1 'polypeptide(L)'
;MDLVARKKLNLEVLKRHDPNITDILDQSAHAVVYKFDIEKKSWEKLGYEGVMFLTKGKCHPYFSLYILNRLSIENYCLNLTDFEDINLTDEFIIYQTTEGEACAIWLFEKKDRERILAKVQK
;
A
#
# COMPACT_ATOMS: atom_id res chain seq x y z
N MET A 1 2.71 7.27 24.44
CA MET A 1 3.83 6.74 23.63
C MET A 1 4.11 7.75 22.54
N ASP A 2 5.30 8.33 22.53
CA ASP A 2 5.71 9.40 21.62
C ASP A 2 5.53 8.98 20.14
N LEU A 3 4.87 9.82 19.34
CA LEU A 3 4.65 9.58 17.91
C LEU A 3 5.97 9.43 17.15
N VAL A 4 7.02 10.12 17.60
CA VAL A 4 8.37 10.04 17.02
C VAL A 4 8.98 8.67 17.28
N ALA A 5 8.85 8.16 18.52
CA ALA A 5 9.36 6.83 18.87
C ALA A 5 8.65 5.72 18.09
N ARG A 6 7.33 5.84 17.88
CA ARG A 6 6.55 4.90 17.07
C ARG A 6 6.97 4.92 15.59
N LYS A 7 7.10 6.11 14.99
CA LYS A 7 7.55 6.26 13.60
C LYS A 7 8.94 5.64 13.42
N LYS A 8 9.86 5.90 14.35
CA LYS A 8 11.21 5.31 14.33
C LYS A 8 11.16 3.77 14.38
N LEU A 9 10.38 3.20 15.30
CA LEU A 9 10.23 1.74 15.40
C LEU A 9 9.65 1.13 14.12
N ASN A 10 8.59 1.72 13.57
CA ASN A 10 7.98 1.26 12.32
C ASN A 10 8.98 1.32 11.16
N LEU A 11 9.78 2.39 11.07
CA LEU A 11 10.80 2.53 10.05
C LEU A 11 11.89 1.46 10.17
N GLU A 12 12.33 1.14 11.39
CA GLU A 12 13.29 0.05 11.62
C GLU A 12 12.73 -1.32 11.22
N VAL A 13 11.43 -1.57 11.45
CA VAL A 13 10.79 -2.80 10.98
C VAL A 13 10.75 -2.85 9.46
N LEU A 14 10.31 -1.78 8.80
CA LEU A 14 10.26 -1.71 7.34
C LEU A 14 11.65 -1.92 6.71
N LYS A 15 12.70 -1.32 7.28
CA LYS A 15 14.08 -1.46 6.81
C LYS A 15 14.64 -2.88 6.89
N ARG A 16 14.10 -3.74 7.77
CA ARG A 16 14.48 -5.16 7.81
C ARG A 16 13.96 -5.93 6.60
N HIS A 17 12.83 -5.49 6.04
CA HIS A 17 12.25 -6.10 4.84
C HIS A 17 12.76 -5.45 3.57
N ASP A 18 12.95 -4.12 3.58
CA ASP A 18 13.52 -3.37 2.46
C ASP A 18 14.50 -2.29 2.97
N PRO A 19 15.82 -2.53 2.86
CA PRO A 19 16.86 -1.57 3.23
C PRO A 19 16.86 -0.27 2.42
N ASN A 20 16.17 -0.22 1.28
CA ASN A 20 16.05 0.99 0.46
C ASN A 20 15.14 2.04 1.12
N ILE A 21 14.25 1.64 2.05
CA ILE A 21 13.31 2.55 2.70
C ILE A 21 14.05 3.54 3.61
N THR A 22 13.83 4.83 3.33
CA THR A 22 14.45 5.95 4.04
C THR A 22 13.49 6.68 4.98
N ASP A 23 12.20 6.76 4.62
CA ASP A 23 11.19 7.45 5.43
C ASP A 23 9.78 6.86 5.22
N ILE A 24 8.90 7.15 6.19
CA ILE A 24 7.45 6.88 6.13
C ILE A 24 6.73 8.21 5.94
N LEU A 25 6.04 8.35 4.81
CA LEU A 25 5.30 9.55 4.41
C LEU A 25 3.87 9.55 4.94
N ASP A 26 3.25 8.37 5.03
CA ASP A 26 1.91 8.17 5.57
C ASP A 26 1.70 6.71 5.99
N GLN A 27 0.63 6.44 6.73
CA GLN A 27 0.25 5.09 7.13
C GLN A 27 -1.27 4.97 7.27
N SER A 28 -1.77 3.74 7.10
CA SER A 28 -3.14 3.36 7.43
C SER A 28 -3.14 2.06 8.25
N ALA A 29 -3.97 2.00 9.30
CA ALA A 29 -3.92 0.95 10.31
C ALA A 29 -4.37 -0.44 9.79
N HIS A 30 -5.19 -0.46 8.74
CA HIS A 30 -5.75 -1.68 8.18
C HIS A 30 -6.04 -1.51 6.69
N ALA A 31 -5.33 -2.29 5.90
CA ALA A 31 -5.46 -2.39 4.46
C ALA A 31 -5.66 -3.86 4.05
N VAL A 32 -6.41 -4.08 2.97
CA VAL A 32 -6.62 -5.39 2.35
C VAL A 32 -6.47 -5.27 0.84
N VAL A 33 -5.71 -6.17 0.23
CA VAL A 33 -5.47 -6.19 -1.23
C VAL A 33 -6.41 -7.19 -1.92
N TYR A 34 -6.98 -6.75 -3.03
CA TYR A 34 -7.85 -7.52 -3.90
C TYR A 34 -7.36 -7.48 -5.35
N LYS A 35 -7.72 -8.51 -6.10
CA LYS A 35 -7.57 -8.58 -7.56
C LYS A 35 -8.93 -8.88 -8.19
N PHE A 36 -9.20 -8.29 -9.34
CA PHE A 36 -10.40 -8.59 -10.09
C PHE A 36 -10.19 -9.85 -10.93
N ASP A 37 -10.99 -10.88 -10.68
CA ASP A 37 -11.07 -12.07 -11.50
C ASP A 37 -12.00 -11.80 -12.69
N ILE A 38 -11.45 -11.82 -13.90
CA ILE A 38 -12.16 -11.52 -15.15
C ILE A 38 -13.16 -12.64 -15.49
N GLU A 39 -12.82 -13.90 -15.21
CA GLU A 39 -13.67 -15.06 -15.52
C GLU A 39 -14.89 -15.09 -14.61
N LYS A 40 -14.69 -14.89 -13.30
CA LYS A 40 -15.76 -14.86 -12.30
C LYS A 40 -16.48 -13.51 -12.23
N LYS A 41 -15.92 -12.47 -12.83
CA LYS A 41 -16.37 -11.07 -12.75
C LYS A 41 -16.53 -10.61 -11.30
N SER A 42 -15.58 -10.95 -10.45
CA SER A 42 -15.64 -10.71 -9.01
C SER A 42 -14.29 -10.30 -8.43
N TRP A 43 -14.33 -9.57 -7.31
CA TRP A 43 -13.12 -9.23 -6.55
C TRP A 43 -12.73 -10.37 -5.62
N GLU A 44 -11.47 -10.81 -5.71
CA GLU A 44 -10.90 -11.84 -4.86
C GLU A 44 -9.83 -11.25 -3.93
N LYS A 45 -9.82 -11.68 -2.66
CA LYS A 45 -8.79 -11.28 -1.69
C LYS A 45 -7.48 -11.98 -2.01
N LEU A 46 -6.38 -11.22 -2.08
CA LEU A 46 -5.04 -11.77 -2.34
C LEU A 46 -4.31 -12.29 -1.09
N GLY A 47 -4.94 -12.21 0.09
CA GLY A 47 -4.32 -12.67 1.35
C GLY A 47 -3.31 -11.70 1.96
N TYR A 48 -3.22 -10.47 1.43
CA TYR A 48 -2.45 -9.38 2.03
C TYR A 48 -3.37 -8.49 2.86
N GLU A 49 -3.27 -8.60 4.18
CA GLU A 49 -4.10 -7.86 5.13
C GLU A 49 -3.26 -7.39 6.32
N GLY A 50 -3.20 -6.08 6.55
CA GLY A 50 -2.38 -5.55 7.63
C GLY A 50 -2.20 -4.04 7.62
N VAL A 51 -1.07 -3.57 8.15
CA VAL A 51 -0.79 -2.12 8.22
C VAL A 51 -0.14 -1.67 6.92
N MET A 52 -0.67 -0.62 6.31
CA MET A 52 -0.10 -0.03 5.10
C MET A 52 0.73 1.20 5.43
N PHE A 53 1.86 1.34 4.74
CA PHE A 53 2.76 2.47 4.81
C PHE A 53 3.01 3.01 3.41
N LEU A 54 2.90 4.33 3.25
CA LEU A 54 3.47 5.02 2.09
C LEU A 54 4.92 5.37 2.43
N THR A 55 5.86 4.79 1.71
CA THR A 55 7.29 4.88 2.01
C THR A 55 8.06 5.66 0.95
N LYS A 56 9.24 6.16 1.33
CA LYS A 56 10.20 6.78 0.42
C LYS A 56 11.50 5.98 0.38
N GLY A 57 11.92 5.56 -0.81
CA GLY A 57 13.18 4.87 -1.08
C GLY A 57 14.36 5.81 -1.33
N LYS A 58 15.59 5.26 -1.27
CA LYS A 58 16.85 5.95 -1.61
C LYS A 58 17.11 5.96 -3.11
N CYS A 59 16.75 4.89 -3.82
CA CYS A 59 16.86 4.75 -5.27
C CYS A 59 15.50 4.50 -5.91
N HIS A 60 15.42 4.67 -7.24
CA HIS A 60 14.23 4.36 -8.01
C HIS A 60 13.85 2.87 -7.87
N PRO A 61 12.56 2.53 -7.67
CA PRO A 61 11.42 3.43 -7.48
C PRO A 61 11.45 4.14 -6.11
N TYR A 62 11.24 5.46 -6.10
CA TYR A 62 11.40 6.30 -4.90
C TYR A 62 10.23 6.24 -3.94
N PHE A 63 9.06 5.79 -4.38
CA PHE A 63 7.84 5.80 -3.58
C PHE A 63 7.08 4.50 -3.80
N SER A 64 6.63 3.91 -2.70
CA SER A 64 5.94 2.63 -2.71
C SER A 64 4.90 2.55 -1.59
N LEU A 65 3.83 1.81 -1.84
CA LEU A 65 2.88 1.37 -0.81
C LEU A 65 3.32 0.01 -0.31
N TYR A 66 3.63 -0.08 0.97
CA TYR A 66 4.11 -1.29 1.63
C TYR A 66 3.10 -1.75 2.66
N ILE A 67 2.60 -2.98 2.55
CA ILE A 67 1.67 -3.58 3.52
C ILE A 67 2.42 -4.66 4.28
N LEU A 68 2.59 -4.42 5.59
CA LEU A 68 3.06 -5.44 6.51
C LEU A 68 1.92 -6.41 6.79
N ASN A 69 2.02 -7.62 6.25
CA ASN A 69 0.97 -8.62 6.30
C ASN A 69 0.85 -9.22 7.70
N ARG A 70 -0.38 -9.39 8.16
CA ARG A 70 -0.70 -10.07 9.43
C ARG A 70 -1.07 -11.55 9.24
N LEU A 71 -1.39 -11.95 8.00
CA LEU A 71 -1.83 -13.31 7.68
C LEU A 71 -0.68 -14.24 7.31
N SER A 72 0.41 -13.71 6.75
CA SER A 72 1.60 -14.47 6.36
C SER A 72 2.88 -13.65 6.55
N ILE A 73 4.03 -14.29 6.34
CA ILE A 73 5.34 -13.63 6.33
C ILE A 73 5.59 -12.82 5.05
N GLU A 74 4.77 -13.03 4.02
CA GLU A 74 4.91 -12.35 2.74
C GLU A 74 4.17 -11.02 2.79
N ASN A 75 4.96 -9.95 2.66
CA ASN A 75 4.45 -8.59 2.62
C ASN A 75 4.11 -8.20 1.18
N TYR A 76 3.24 -7.21 1.04
CA TYR A 76 2.87 -6.67 -0.25
C TYR A 76 3.59 -5.33 -0.48
N CYS A 77 4.12 -5.14 -1.68
CA CYS A 77 4.75 -3.90 -2.11
C CYS A 77 4.19 -3.51 -3.49
N LEU A 78 3.69 -2.29 -3.60
CA LEU A 78 3.30 -1.67 -4.86
C LEU A 78 4.12 -0.40 -5.06
N ASN A 79 5.02 -0.39 -6.04
CA ASN A 79 5.72 0.84 -6.37
C ASN A 79 4.79 1.78 -7.12
N LEU A 80 4.94 3.09 -6.92
CA LEU A 80 4.10 4.08 -7.61
C LEU A 80 4.39 4.18 -9.13
N THR A 81 5.30 3.36 -9.64
CA THR A 81 5.65 3.19 -11.05
C THR A 81 5.01 1.96 -11.68
N ASP A 82 4.40 1.08 -10.89
CA ASP A 82 3.97 -0.26 -11.33
C ASP A 82 2.47 -0.29 -11.72
N PHE A 83 1.86 0.87 -11.90
CA PHE A 83 0.49 1.02 -12.37
C PHE A 83 0.37 2.13 -13.40
N GLU A 84 -0.59 1.98 -14.32
CA GLU A 84 -0.88 2.98 -15.35
C GLU A 84 -1.90 4.01 -14.86
N ASP A 85 -2.96 3.52 -14.20
CA ASP A 85 -4.06 4.34 -13.69
C ASP A 85 -4.36 3.99 -12.24
N ILE A 86 -4.70 5.01 -11.45
CA ILE A 86 -5.17 4.88 -10.07
C ILE A 86 -6.36 5.78 -9.81
N ASN A 87 -7.44 5.19 -9.30
CA ASN A 87 -8.72 5.85 -9.06
C ASN A 87 -9.23 5.53 -7.65
N LEU A 88 -9.97 6.48 -7.07
CA LEU A 88 -10.62 6.30 -5.79
C LEU A 88 -12.12 6.10 -5.99
N THR A 89 -12.66 5.10 -5.32
CA THR A 89 -14.10 4.88 -5.16
C THR A 89 -14.50 5.13 -3.70
N ASP A 90 -15.79 5.03 -3.39
CA ASP A 90 -16.30 5.22 -2.04
C ASP A 90 -15.72 4.23 -1.00
N GLU A 91 -15.18 3.10 -1.44
CA GLU A 91 -14.67 2.02 -0.57
C GLU A 91 -13.23 1.60 -0.86
N PHE A 92 -12.76 1.75 -2.11
CA PHE A 92 -11.48 1.20 -2.56
C PHE A 92 -10.63 2.21 -3.32
N ILE A 93 -9.31 2.06 -3.21
CA ILE A 93 -8.33 2.60 -4.15
C ILE A 93 -8.11 1.54 -5.22
N ILE A 94 -8.55 1.79 -6.45
CA ILE A 94 -8.45 0.86 -7.58
C ILE A 94 -7.30 1.29 -8.46
N TYR A 95 -6.46 0.37 -8.89
CA TYR A 95 -5.39 0.64 -9.84
C TYR A 95 -5.27 -0.48 -10.86
N GLN A 96 -4.76 -0.14 -12.04
CA GLN A 96 -4.44 -1.10 -13.08
C GLN A 96 -2.92 -1.30 -13.13
N THR A 97 -2.46 -2.53 -12.97
CA THR A 97 -1.03 -2.87 -13.09
C THR A 97 -0.54 -2.63 -14.52
N THR A 98 0.77 -2.51 -14.70
CA THR A 98 1.39 -2.44 -16.04
C THR A 98 1.17 -3.70 -16.89
N GLU A 99 0.75 -4.81 -16.26
CA GLU A 99 0.36 -6.05 -16.94
C GLU A 99 -1.12 -6.06 -17.35
N GLY A 100 -1.85 -4.99 -17.06
CA GLY A 100 -3.27 -4.82 -17.40
C GLY A 100 -4.24 -5.39 -16.38
N GLU A 101 -3.77 -5.88 -15.23
CA GLU A 101 -4.62 -6.47 -14.19
C GLU A 101 -5.27 -5.40 -13.32
N ALA A 102 -6.56 -5.54 -13.05
CA ALA A 102 -7.28 -4.64 -12.16
C ALA A 102 -7.14 -5.11 -10.70
N CYS A 103 -6.57 -4.25 -9.86
CA CYS A 103 -6.34 -4.51 -8.45
C CYS A 103 -6.97 -3.41 -7.59
N ALA A 104 -7.23 -3.72 -6.33
CA ALA A 104 -7.82 -2.78 -5.39
C ALA A 104 -7.20 -2.90 -4.00
N ILE A 105 -7.03 -1.77 -3.33
CA ILE A 105 -6.66 -1.68 -1.93
C ILE A 105 -7.85 -1.07 -1.19
N TRP A 106 -8.38 -1.84 -0.26
CA TRP A 106 -9.36 -1.35 0.70
C TRP A 106 -8.63 -0.82 1.94
N LEU A 107 -9.01 0.36 2.43
CA LEU A 107 -8.53 0.87 3.72
C LEU A 107 -9.73 1.09 4.66
N PHE A 108 -9.59 0.64 5.91
CA PHE A 108 -10.64 0.77 6.92
C PHE A 108 -11.09 2.23 7.09
N GLU A 109 -10.12 3.13 7.30
CA GLU A 109 -10.40 4.55 7.51
C GLU A 109 -10.61 5.30 6.18
N LYS A 110 -11.80 5.88 5.98
CA LYS A 110 -12.11 6.67 4.77
C LYS A 110 -11.16 7.86 4.59
N LYS A 111 -10.84 8.56 5.69
CA LYS A 111 -9.93 9.72 5.67
C LYS A 111 -8.51 9.35 5.24
N ASP A 112 -8.07 8.12 5.49
CA ASP A 112 -6.75 7.66 5.06
C ASP A 112 -6.72 7.46 3.55
N ARG A 113 -7.81 7.00 2.93
CA ARG A 113 -7.90 6.79 1.46
C ARG A 113 -7.69 8.09 0.70
N GLU A 114 -8.42 9.13 1.09
CA GLU A 114 -8.32 10.46 0.47
C GLU A 114 -6.92 11.05 0.67
N ARG A 115 -6.37 10.96 1.89
CA ARG A 115 -5.03 11.49 2.21
C ARG A 115 -3.92 10.78 1.44
N ILE A 116 -4.00 9.47 1.30
CA ILE A 116 -2.98 8.65 0.64
C ILE A 116 -3.06 8.85 -0.88
N LEU A 117 -4.26 8.83 -1.47
CA LEU A 117 -4.41 9.09 -2.90
C LEU A 117 -3.86 10.47 -3.29
N ALA A 118 -4.18 11.50 -2.50
CA ALA A 118 -3.69 12.86 -2.74
C ALA A 118 -2.15 12.98 -2.67
N LYS A 119 -1.47 12.04 -2.00
CA LYS A 119 0.00 11.95 -1.98
C LYS A 119 0.57 11.12 -3.12
N VAL A 120 -0.17 10.13 -3.60
CA VAL A 120 0.22 9.27 -4.72
C VAL A 120 0.09 10.01 -6.05
N GLN A 121 -0.91 10.89 -6.20
CA GLN A 121 -1.15 11.67 -7.42
C GLN A 121 -0.38 12.99 -7.51
N LYS A 122 0.45 13.32 -6.51
CA LYS A 122 1.25 14.55 -6.45
C LYS A 122 2.70 14.29 -6.87
#